data_AF-A0A4Q3VKH0-F1
#
_entry.id   AF-A0A4Q3VKH0-F1
#
_cell.length_a   1.000
_cell.length_b   1.000
_cell.length_c   1.000
_cell.angle_alpha   90.00
_cell.angle_beta   90.00
_cell.angle_gamma   90.00
#
_symmetry.space_group_name_H-M   'P 1'
#
loop_
_entity.id
_entity.type
_entity.pdbx_description
1 polymer ?
#
loop_
_entity_poly.entity_id
_entity_poly.type
_entity_poly.pdbx_seq_one_letter_code
_entity_poly.pdbx_strand_id
1 'polypeptide(L)'
;LMHSRQMMQLAPLTSELKEQYKDDPQQLNVRTMALYKEYGLNPVAGCAPALVQMPLFLTVYQCMLLYQFEFQKGTFLWINPAANAATRGFLGANLGQLDPILIVIYGASMIVSSLLTPVNDPAQRKQQRMIGVGAAVVFTIMMFTGLFPVVAGFVLYWTFTNIFSTLQSLRAYRMPLPPPKKVNAPSGGVFPMDAVRPGGLFGGAGSPAVADGKVSNKNGKTGKPAQHRPKKRSK
;
A
#
# COMPACT_ATOMS: atom_id res chain seq x y z
N LEU A 1 1.14 -0.90 7.25
CA LEU A 1 -0.10 -0.11 7.48
C LEU A 1 0.19 1.37 7.78
N MET A 2 1.05 1.72 8.76
CA MET A 2 1.35 3.15 9.02
C MET A 2 2.11 3.83 7.87
N HIS A 3 3.04 3.11 7.24
CA HIS A 3 3.86 3.67 6.15
C HIS A 3 3.05 4.06 4.90
N SER A 4 2.08 3.23 4.50
CA SER A 4 1.18 3.56 3.38
C SER A 4 0.29 4.75 3.68
N ARG A 5 -0.14 4.91 4.94
CA ARG A 5 -0.92 6.08 5.37
C ARG A 5 -0.11 7.37 5.40
N GLN A 6 1.19 7.32 5.71
CA GLN A 6 2.08 8.47 5.59
C GLN A 6 2.25 8.89 4.11
N MET A 7 2.33 7.91 3.20
CA MET A 7 2.35 8.21 1.76
C MET A 7 1.05 8.89 1.29
N MET A 8 -0.12 8.50 1.82
CA MET A 8 -1.39 9.20 1.55
C MET A 8 -1.36 10.69 1.93
N GLN A 9 -0.61 11.08 2.97
CA GLN A 9 -0.51 12.50 3.34
C GLN A 9 0.28 13.33 2.32
N LEU A 10 1.12 12.69 1.50
CA LEU A 10 1.86 13.35 0.43
C LEU A 10 1.09 13.40 -0.90
N ALA A 11 -0.11 12.81 -0.97
CA ALA A 11 -0.98 12.87 -2.13
C ALA A 11 -1.10 14.27 -2.77
N PRO A 12 -1.36 15.37 -2.02
CA PRO A 12 -1.46 16.71 -2.60
C PRO A 12 -0.15 17.17 -3.27
N LEU A 13 1.00 16.93 -2.65
CA LEU A 13 2.31 17.27 -3.22
C LEU A 13 2.62 16.43 -4.46
N THR A 14 2.19 15.16 -4.47
CA THR A 14 2.33 14.31 -5.66
C THR A 14 1.40 14.73 -6.79
N SER A 15 0.22 15.29 -6.50
CA SER A 15 -0.66 15.84 -7.55
C SER A 15 -0.11 17.13 -8.17
N GLU A 16 0.49 18.01 -7.37
CA GLU A 16 1.17 19.21 -7.89
C GLU A 16 2.33 18.83 -8.82
N LEU A 17 3.15 17.85 -8.44
CA LEU A 17 4.21 17.32 -9.31
C LEU A 17 3.64 16.74 -10.61
N LYS A 18 2.52 16.02 -10.55
CA LYS A 18 1.85 15.50 -11.75
C LYS A 18 1.37 16.61 -12.66
N GLU A 19 0.92 17.73 -12.11
CA GLU A 19 0.47 18.87 -12.92
C GLU A 19 1.64 19.62 -13.56
N GLN A 20 2.74 19.76 -12.84
CA GLN A 20 3.93 20.46 -13.32
C GLN A 20 4.71 19.67 -14.39
N TYR A 21 4.71 18.34 -14.31
CA TYR A 21 5.49 17.44 -15.18
C TYR A 21 4.61 16.52 -16.04
N LYS A 22 3.43 16.98 -16.49
CA LYS A 22 2.52 16.17 -17.33
C LYS A 22 3.19 15.66 -18.61
N ASP A 23 4.04 16.48 -19.21
CA ASP A 23 4.68 16.20 -20.51
C ASP A 23 5.99 15.41 -20.38
N ASP A 24 6.50 15.21 -19.15
CA ASP A 24 7.75 14.48 -18.90
C ASP A 24 7.55 13.41 -17.79
N PRO A 25 7.07 12.21 -18.17
CA PRO A 25 6.85 11.12 -17.21
C PRO A 25 8.14 10.61 -16.57
N GLN A 26 9.31 10.79 -17.22
CA GLN A 26 10.58 10.39 -16.64
C GLN A 26 10.97 11.32 -15.50
N GLN A 27 10.91 12.64 -15.70
CA GLN A 27 11.13 13.60 -14.62
C GLN A 27 10.10 13.47 -13.50
N LEU A 28 8.83 13.23 -13.83
CA LEU A 28 7.78 13.01 -12.84
C LEU A 28 8.14 11.87 -11.88
N ASN A 29 8.62 10.73 -12.40
CA ASN A 29 9.02 9.59 -11.58
C ASN A 29 10.22 9.90 -10.68
N VAL A 30 11.24 10.58 -11.21
CA VAL A 30 12.44 10.99 -10.45
C VAL A 30 12.07 11.95 -9.31
N ARG A 31 11.25 12.96 -9.59
CA ARG A 31 10.81 13.96 -8.61
C ARG A 31 9.89 13.36 -7.56
N THR A 32 8.99 12.45 -7.94
CA THR A 32 8.12 11.72 -7.01
C THR A 32 8.95 10.86 -6.05
N MET A 33 9.97 10.18 -6.55
CA MET A 33 10.90 9.40 -5.71
C MET A 33 11.73 10.31 -4.78
N ALA A 34 12.20 11.47 -5.26
CA ALA A 34 12.91 12.44 -4.44
C ALA A 34 12.04 12.99 -3.30
N LEU A 35 10.78 13.31 -3.59
CA LEU A 35 9.80 13.74 -2.60
C LEU A 35 9.63 12.67 -1.50
N TYR A 36 9.44 11.40 -1.86
CA TYR A 36 9.33 10.34 -0.87
C TYR A 36 10.59 10.23 0.00
N LYS A 37 11.79 10.37 -0.59
CA LYS A 37 13.06 10.38 0.17
C LYS A 37 13.17 11.55 1.15
N GLU A 38 12.72 12.75 0.79
CA GLU A 38 12.73 13.92 1.68
C GLU A 38 11.93 13.68 2.97
N TYR A 39 10.79 12.98 2.86
CA TYR A 39 9.94 12.59 3.98
C TYR A 39 10.34 11.25 4.63
N GLY A 40 11.45 10.64 4.20
CA GLY A 40 11.92 9.35 4.74
C GLY A 40 10.99 8.18 4.41
N LEU A 41 10.19 8.28 3.33
CA LEU A 41 9.28 7.24 2.88
C LEU A 41 9.91 6.43 1.73
N ASN A 42 9.73 5.11 1.76
CA ASN A 42 10.17 4.22 0.69
C ASN A 42 8.96 3.47 0.13
N PRO A 43 8.65 3.58 -1.19
CA PRO A 43 7.52 2.85 -1.79
C PRO A 43 7.64 1.33 -1.64
N VAL A 44 8.87 0.78 -1.58
CA VAL A 44 9.13 -0.65 -1.39
C VAL A 44 8.86 -1.09 0.06
N ALA A 45 9.03 -0.22 1.05
CA ALA A 45 8.72 -0.59 2.43
C ALA A 45 7.21 -0.86 2.64
N GLY A 46 6.36 -0.47 1.69
CA GLY A 46 4.96 -0.88 1.62
C GLY A 46 4.76 -2.40 1.39
N CYS A 47 5.72 -3.09 0.78
CA CYS A 47 5.64 -4.54 0.51
C CYS A 47 6.27 -5.41 1.62
N ALA A 48 6.80 -4.82 2.68
CA ALA A 48 7.35 -5.56 3.82
C ALA A 48 6.37 -6.59 4.44
N PRO A 49 5.05 -6.32 4.56
CA PRO A 49 4.09 -7.33 5.01
C PRO A 49 4.02 -8.54 4.07
N ALA A 50 4.15 -8.32 2.75
CA ALA A 50 4.13 -9.42 1.78
C ALA A 50 5.35 -10.33 1.94
N LEU A 51 6.53 -9.77 2.24
CA LEU A 51 7.75 -10.57 2.47
C LEU A 51 7.62 -11.50 3.68
N VAL A 52 6.97 -11.04 4.75
CA VAL A 52 6.69 -11.89 5.92
C VAL A 52 5.55 -12.87 5.65
N GLN A 53 4.60 -12.50 4.78
CA GLN A 53 3.46 -13.34 4.41
C GLN A 53 3.86 -14.55 3.55
N MET A 54 4.87 -14.42 2.68
CA MET A 54 5.29 -15.50 1.78
C MET A 54 5.74 -16.77 2.53
N PRO A 55 6.62 -16.71 3.56
CA PRO A 55 6.94 -17.87 4.39
C PRO A 55 5.72 -18.47 5.09
N LEU A 56 4.85 -17.64 5.67
CA LEU A 56 3.65 -18.11 6.37
C LEU A 56 2.73 -18.89 5.43
N PHE A 57 2.55 -18.39 4.20
CA PHE A 57 1.79 -19.09 3.18
C PHE A 57 2.36 -20.47 2.86
N LEU A 58 3.68 -20.57 2.65
CA LEU A 58 4.35 -21.86 2.38
C LEU A 58 4.21 -22.82 3.56
N THR A 59 4.34 -22.35 4.80
CA THR A 59 4.15 -23.17 5.99
C THR A 59 2.74 -23.74 6.05
N VAL A 60 1.70 -22.91 5.90
CA VAL A 60 0.30 -23.38 5.97
C VAL A 60 0.00 -24.35 4.83
N TYR A 61 0.46 -24.04 3.61
CA TYR A 61 0.30 -24.93 2.46
C TYR A 61 0.97 -26.29 2.70
N GLN A 62 2.22 -26.30 3.18
CA GLN A 62 2.95 -27.53 3.48
C GLN A 62 2.28 -28.33 4.62
N CYS A 63 1.79 -27.65 5.67
CA CYS A 63 1.03 -28.29 6.74
C CYS A 63 -0.23 -28.97 6.19
N MET A 64 -0.94 -28.35 5.25
CA MET A 64 -2.12 -28.97 4.65
C MET A 64 -1.81 -30.19 3.79
N LEU A 65 -0.71 -30.16 3.05
CA LEU A 65 -0.25 -31.33 2.30
C LEU A 65 0.16 -32.47 3.25
N LEU A 66 0.85 -32.14 4.35
CA LEU A 66 1.33 -33.13 5.31
C LEU A 66 0.20 -33.76 6.13
N TYR A 67 -0.77 -32.96 6.57
CA TYR A 67 -1.88 -33.37 7.45
C TYR A 67 -3.20 -33.58 6.70
N GLN A 68 -3.15 -33.85 5.39
CA GLN A 68 -4.33 -33.98 4.52
C GLN A 68 -5.40 -34.95 5.08
N PHE A 69 -4.98 -36.07 5.68
CA PHE A 69 -5.89 -37.05 6.26
C PHE A 69 -6.63 -36.55 7.50
N GLU A 70 -6.02 -35.64 8.27
CA GLU A 70 -6.68 -35.02 9.42
C GLU A 70 -7.71 -33.99 8.97
N PHE A 71 -7.43 -33.24 7.90
CA PHE A 71 -8.41 -32.32 7.31
C PHE A 71 -9.64 -33.05 6.73
N GLN A 72 -9.48 -34.29 6.26
CA GLN A 72 -10.62 -35.12 5.82
C GLN A 72 -11.54 -35.54 6.97
N LYS A 73 -11.06 -35.55 8.21
CA LYS A 73 -11.88 -35.82 9.41
C LYS A 73 -12.49 -34.54 9.98
N GLY A 74 -11.92 -33.38 9.67
CA GLY A 74 -12.36 -32.08 10.17
C GLY A 74 -13.67 -31.59 9.53
N THR A 75 -14.55 -31.04 10.35
CA THR A 75 -15.82 -30.41 9.92
C THR A 75 -15.89 -28.96 10.41
N PHE A 76 -16.68 -28.12 9.74
CA PHE A 76 -16.86 -26.72 10.14
C PHE A 76 -18.22 -26.17 9.70
N LEU A 77 -19.07 -25.75 10.64
CA LEU A 77 -20.43 -25.24 10.36
C LEU A 77 -21.19 -26.15 9.38
N TRP A 78 -21.46 -25.69 8.15
CA TRP A 78 -22.16 -26.44 7.10
C TRP A 78 -21.26 -27.42 6.33
N ILE A 79 -19.96 -27.42 6.56
CA ILE A 79 -18.99 -28.33 5.93
C ILE A 79 -18.93 -29.60 6.77
N ASN A 80 -19.82 -30.53 6.48
CA ASN A 80 -19.93 -31.81 7.17
C ASN A 80 -20.64 -32.86 6.30
N PRO A 81 -20.55 -34.16 6.64
CA PRO A 81 -21.13 -35.23 5.83
C PRO A 81 -22.66 -35.15 5.70
N ALA A 82 -23.35 -34.71 6.75
CA ALA A 82 -24.81 -34.61 6.74
C ALA A 82 -25.30 -33.51 5.79
N ALA A 83 -24.64 -32.36 5.79
CA ALA A 83 -24.94 -31.26 4.88
C ALA A 83 -24.57 -31.59 3.43
N ASN A 84 -23.46 -32.30 3.20
CA ASN A 84 -23.09 -32.82 1.88
C ASN A 84 -24.18 -33.78 1.36
N ALA A 85 -24.64 -34.74 2.18
CA ALA A 85 -25.71 -35.67 1.81
C ALA A 85 -27.02 -34.95 1.50
N ALA A 86 -27.43 -33.99 2.35
CA ALA A 86 -28.63 -33.19 2.16
C ALA A 86 -28.59 -32.34 0.88
N THR A 87 -27.41 -31.89 0.46
CA THR A 87 -27.21 -31.06 -0.74
C THR A 87 -26.75 -31.86 -1.96
N ARG A 88 -26.85 -33.20 -1.92
CA ARG A 88 -26.48 -34.12 -3.01
C ARG A 88 -25.04 -33.91 -3.50
N GLY A 89 -24.13 -33.64 -2.58
CA GLY A 89 -22.70 -33.48 -2.86
C GLY A 89 -22.27 -32.06 -3.25
N PHE A 90 -23.17 -31.06 -3.21
CA PHE A 90 -22.82 -29.68 -3.52
C PHE A 90 -21.89 -29.05 -2.47
N LEU A 91 -22.13 -29.28 -1.18
CA LEU A 91 -21.27 -28.78 -0.09
C LEU A 91 -20.12 -29.73 0.21
N GLY A 92 -19.01 -29.22 0.71
CA GLY A 92 -17.89 -30.07 1.13
C GLY A 92 -18.28 -31.01 2.28
N ALA A 93 -17.93 -32.30 2.18
CA ALA A 93 -18.19 -33.25 3.27
C ALA A 93 -17.27 -33.05 4.48
N ASN A 94 -16.10 -32.43 4.27
CA ASN A 94 -15.08 -32.16 5.26
C ASN A 94 -14.13 -31.04 4.79
N LEU A 95 -13.21 -30.63 5.66
CA LEU A 95 -12.25 -29.56 5.38
C LEU A 95 -11.18 -29.94 4.33
N GLY A 96 -11.03 -31.22 4.01
CA GLY A 96 -10.14 -31.73 2.97
C GLY A 96 -10.75 -31.70 1.57
N GLN A 97 -12.02 -31.29 1.41
CA GLN A 97 -12.70 -31.16 0.13
C GLN A 97 -12.96 -29.70 -0.23
N LEU A 98 -13.26 -29.42 -1.49
CA LEU A 98 -13.71 -28.11 -1.94
C LEU A 98 -15.12 -27.81 -1.37
N ASP A 99 -15.35 -26.57 -0.94
CA ASP A 99 -16.69 -26.10 -0.55
C ASP A 99 -17.07 -24.84 -1.36
N PRO A 100 -18.09 -24.91 -2.23
CA PRO A 100 -18.45 -23.79 -3.10
C PRO A 100 -18.94 -22.55 -2.34
N ILE A 101 -19.69 -22.73 -1.26
CA ILE A 101 -20.21 -21.62 -0.45
C ILE A 101 -19.07 -20.85 0.21
N LEU A 102 -18.11 -21.57 0.80
CA LEU A 102 -16.94 -20.95 1.42
C LEU A 102 -16.08 -20.19 0.41
N ILE A 103 -15.93 -20.69 -0.82
CA ILE A 103 -15.23 -19.97 -1.90
C ILE A 103 -15.95 -18.65 -2.22
N VAL A 104 -17.28 -18.65 -2.31
CA VAL A 104 -18.06 -17.43 -2.55
C VAL A 104 -17.91 -16.44 -1.39
N ILE A 105 -17.95 -16.91 -0.14
CA ILE A 105 -17.72 -16.07 1.04
C ILE A 105 -16.32 -15.46 1.01
N TYR A 106 -15.30 -16.26 0.67
CA TYR A 106 -13.94 -15.79 0.52
C TYR A 106 -13.84 -14.71 -0.58
N GLY A 107 -14.42 -14.95 -1.75
CA GLY A 107 -14.45 -13.99 -2.85
C GLY A 107 -15.14 -12.68 -2.46
N ALA A 108 -16.28 -12.75 -1.79
CA ALA A 108 -16.98 -11.60 -1.25
C ALA A 108 -16.11 -10.83 -0.24
N SER A 109 -15.42 -11.55 0.65
CA SER A 109 -14.50 -10.93 1.62
C SER A 109 -13.37 -10.18 0.91
N MET A 110 -12.80 -10.73 -0.16
CA MET A 110 -11.74 -10.08 -0.96
C MET A 110 -12.24 -8.84 -1.70
N ILE A 111 -13.45 -8.87 -2.24
CA ILE A 111 -14.07 -7.69 -2.87
C ILE A 111 -14.26 -6.59 -1.82
N VAL A 112 -14.83 -6.93 -0.67
CA VAL A 112 -15.01 -5.97 0.44
C VAL A 112 -13.67 -5.40 0.88
N SER A 113 -12.65 -6.23 1.10
CA SER A 113 -11.29 -5.80 1.44
C SER A 113 -10.71 -4.84 0.40
N SER A 114 -10.90 -5.13 -0.90
CA SER A 114 -10.42 -4.27 -2.00
C SER A 114 -11.12 -2.92 -2.04
N LEU A 115 -12.42 -2.88 -1.73
CA LEU A 115 -13.19 -1.64 -1.69
C LEU A 115 -12.84 -0.76 -0.48
N LEU A 116 -12.53 -1.40 0.65
CA LEU A 116 -12.18 -0.76 1.91
C LEU A 116 -10.71 -0.34 2.00
N THR A 117 -9.83 -0.94 1.19
CA THR A 117 -8.41 -0.59 1.17
C THR A 117 -8.24 0.84 0.65
N PRO A 118 -7.60 1.72 1.42
CA PRO A 118 -7.42 3.11 1.02
C PRO A 118 -6.35 3.22 -0.08
N VAL A 119 -6.60 4.11 -1.04
CA VAL A 119 -5.74 4.33 -2.20
C VAL A 119 -4.98 5.66 -2.04
N ASN A 120 -3.68 5.63 -2.34
CA ASN A 120 -2.76 6.75 -2.16
C ASN A 120 -3.10 7.97 -3.02
N ASP A 121 -3.62 7.76 -4.23
CA ASP A 121 -3.91 8.83 -5.17
C ASP A 121 -5.38 8.82 -5.59
N PRO A 122 -6.16 9.89 -5.34
CA PRO A 122 -7.56 9.97 -5.75
C PRO A 122 -7.76 9.78 -7.27
N ALA A 123 -6.82 10.20 -8.11
CA ALA A 123 -6.90 9.99 -9.57
C ALA A 123 -6.79 8.50 -9.95
N GLN A 124 -6.00 7.72 -9.20
CA GLN A 124 -5.83 6.28 -9.43
C GLN A 124 -6.81 5.41 -8.63
N ARG A 125 -7.65 6.00 -7.77
CA ARG A 125 -8.59 5.27 -6.91
C ARG A 125 -9.50 4.33 -7.69
N LYS A 126 -10.07 4.79 -8.79
CA LYS A 126 -10.98 3.98 -9.63
C LYS A 126 -10.23 2.80 -10.25
N GLN A 127 -9.04 3.06 -10.81
CA GLN A 127 -8.22 2.04 -11.44
C GLN A 127 -7.76 0.98 -10.44
N GLN A 128 -7.24 1.39 -9.28
CA GLN A 128 -6.76 0.45 -8.26
C GLN A 128 -7.89 -0.41 -7.69
N ARG A 129 -9.08 0.16 -7.46
CA ARG A 129 -10.26 -0.61 -7.04
C ARG A 129 -10.69 -1.61 -8.11
N MET A 130 -10.69 -1.21 -9.37
CA MET A 130 -11.04 -2.11 -10.47
C MET A 130 -10.06 -3.28 -10.59
N ILE A 131 -8.76 -3.03 -10.45
CA ILE A 131 -7.74 -4.07 -10.42
C ILE A 131 -7.95 -5.01 -9.22
N GLY A 132 -8.16 -4.47 -8.02
CA GLY A 132 -8.36 -5.28 -6.80
C GLY A 132 -9.63 -6.15 -6.87
N VAL A 133 -10.76 -5.57 -7.25
CA VAL A 133 -12.03 -6.29 -7.42
C VAL A 133 -11.92 -7.30 -8.57
N GLY A 134 -11.32 -6.91 -9.69
CA GLY A 134 -11.09 -7.80 -10.83
C GLY A 134 -10.25 -9.02 -10.44
N ALA A 135 -9.14 -8.81 -9.72
CA ALA A 135 -8.31 -9.88 -9.21
C ALA A 135 -9.08 -10.80 -8.24
N ALA A 136 -9.88 -10.23 -7.33
CA ALA A 136 -10.72 -11.00 -6.41
C ALA A 136 -11.72 -11.90 -7.16
N VAL A 137 -12.41 -11.35 -8.17
CA VAL A 137 -13.38 -12.09 -8.99
C VAL A 137 -12.68 -13.20 -9.79
N VAL A 138 -11.61 -12.88 -10.51
CA VAL A 138 -10.86 -13.85 -11.32
C VAL A 138 -10.32 -14.98 -10.45
N PHE A 139 -9.72 -14.66 -9.31
CA PHE A 139 -9.18 -15.67 -8.39
C PHE A 139 -10.26 -16.57 -7.79
N THR A 140 -11.42 -15.99 -7.45
CA THR A 140 -12.58 -16.74 -6.94
C THR A 140 -13.13 -17.70 -8.01
N ILE A 141 -13.26 -17.23 -9.25
CA ILE A 141 -13.68 -18.08 -10.37
C ILE A 141 -12.67 -19.21 -10.57
N MET A 142 -11.37 -18.91 -10.52
CA MET A 142 -10.30 -19.90 -10.69
C MET A 142 -10.35 -21.01 -9.63
N MET A 143 -10.67 -20.67 -8.38
CA MET A 143 -10.89 -21.64 -7.30
C MET A 143 -12.16 -22.46 -7.52
N PHE A 144 -13.24 -21.81 -7.98
CA PHE A 144 -14.53 -22.46 -8.20
C PHE A 144 -14.52 -23.44 -9.38
N THR A 145 -13.82 -23.10 -10.47
CA THR A 145 -13.72 -23.94 -11.68
C THR A 145 -12.66 -25.03 -11.57
N GLY A 146 -11.91 -25.08 -10.46
CA GLY A 146 -10.85 -26.07 -10.25
C GLY A 146 -9.55 -25.79 -11.00
N LEU A 147 -9.44 -24.67 -11.72
CA LEU A 147 -8.18 -24.24 -12.35
C LEU A 147 -7.09 -23.96 -11.30
N PHE A 148 -7.51 -23.63 -10.08
CA PHE A 148 -6.68 -23.58 -8.89
C PHE A 148 -7.30 -24.43 -7.78
N PRO A 149 -6.98 -25.74 -7.72
CA PRO A 149 -7.62 -26.66 -6.80
C PRO A 149 -7.20 -26.33 -5.36
N VAL A 150 -8.20 -26.04 -4.54
CA VAL A 150 -8.04 -25.69 -3.13
C VAL A 150 -9.07 -26.45 -2.30
N VAL A 151 -8.67 -26.84 -1.10
CA VAL A 151 -9.58 -27.50 -0.15
C VAL A 151 -10.09 -26.51 0.88
N ALA A 152 -11.27 -26.77 1.45
CA ALA A 152 -12.00 -25.85 2.29
C ALA A 152 -11.20 -25.38 3.51
N GLY A 153 -10.36 -26.23 4.11
CA GLY A 153 -9.47 -25.84 5.21
C GLY A 153 -8.54 -24.68 4.85
N PHE A 154 -8.05 -24.63 3.60
CA PHE A 154 -7.19 -23.54 3.14
C PHE A 154 -7.97 -22.26 2.91
N VAL A 155 -9.13 -22.38 2.25
CA VAL A 155 -10.02 -21.25 1.98
C VAL A 155 -10.51 -20.64 3.28
N LEU A 156 -10.76 -21.47 4.30
CA LEU A 156 -11.15 -21.03 5.63
C LEU A 156 -10.04 -20.19 6.27
N TYR A 157 -8.81 -20.71 6.30
CA TYR A 157 -7.64 -19.96 6.76
C TYR A 157 -7.49 -18.61 6.04
N TRP A 158 -7.62 -18.59 4.72
CA TRP A 158 -7.54 -17.37 3.93
C TRP A 158 -8.66 -16.38 4.22
N THR A 159 -9.88 -16.89 4.42
CA THR A 159 -11.03 -16.05 4.77
C THR A 159 -10.79 -15.36 6.13
N PHE A 160 -10.38 -16.12 7.15
CA PHE A 160 -10.09 -15.56 8.47
C PHE A 160 -8.94 -14.55 8.45
N THR A 161 -7.84 -14.88 7.78
CA THR A 161 -6.68 -13.97 7.69
C THR A 161 -6.99 -12.72 6.89
N ASN A 162 -7.78 -12.82 5.82
CA ASN A 162 -8.25 -11.66 5.06
C ASN A 162 -9.14 -10.75 5.92
N ILE A 163 -10.15 -11.31 6.60
CA ILE A 163 -11.05 -10.54 7.49
C ILE A 163 -10.22 -9.85 8.58
N PHE A 164 -9.32 -10.57 9.24
CA PHE A 164 -8.46 -10.01 10.28
C PHE A 164 -7.56 -8.90 9.75
N SER A 165 -6.91 -9.11 8.60
CA SER A 165 -6.03 -8.12 7.97
C SER A 165 -6.80 -6.86 7.57
N THR A 166 -8.04 -7.02 7.07
CA THR A 166 -8.92 -5.91 6.73
C THR A 166 -9.37 -5.16 7.97
N LEU A 167 -9.75 -5.86 9.05
CA LEU A 167 -10.03 -5.22 10.33
C LEU A 167 -8.83 -4.45 10.87
N GLN A 168 -7.63 -5.02 10.78
CA GLN A 168 -6.38 -4.36 11.18
C GLN A 168 -6.13 -3.10 10.33
N SER A 169 -6.37 -3.18 9.01
CA SER A 169 -6.26 -2.04 8.10
C SER A 169 -7.25 -0.92 8.44
N LEU A 170 -8.51 -1.26 8.70
CA LEU A 170 -9.55 -0.32 9.11
C LEU A 170 -9.24 0.33 10.46
N ARG A 171 -8.82 -0.46 11.45
CA ARG A 171 -8.38 0.05 12.75
C ARG A 171 -7.18 0.97 12.58
N ALA A 172 -6.21 0.54 11.78
CA ALA A 172 -5.04 1.35 11.46
C ALA A 172 -5.44 2.66 10.81
N TYR A 173 -6.49 2.70 9.97
CA TYR A 173 -7.00 3.92 9.36
C TYR A 173 -7.70 4.88 10.33
N ARG A 174 -8.22 4.39 11.46
CA ARG A 174 -8.82 5.25 12.49
C ARG A 174 -7.81 5.85 13.47
N MET A 175 -6.57 5.37 13.48
CA MET A 175 -5.54 5.95 14.34
C MET A 175 -5.09 7.33 13.82
N PRO A 176 -4.84 8.33 14.70
CA PRO A 176 -4.29 9.61 14.28
C PRO A 176 -2.90 9.41 13.68
N LEU A 177 -2.62 10.13 12.60
CA LEU A 177 -1.28 10.13 11.99
C LEU A 177 -0.51 11.37 12.45
N PRO A 178 0.76 11.23 12.83
CA PRO A 178 1.62 12.40 12.95
C PRO A 178 1.71 13.10 11.59
N PRO A 179 1.86 14.44 11.56
CA PRO A 179 2.07 15.18 10.32
C PRO A 179 3.37 14.72 9.63
N PRO A 180 3.42 14.74 8.30
CA PRO A 180 4.61 14.33 7.57
C PRO A 180 5.75 15.31 7.87
N LYS A 181 6.78 14.83 8.57
CA LYS A 181 7.99 15.62 8.89
C LYS A 181 9.04 15.33 7.81
N LYS A 182 9.66 16.38 7.26
CA LYS A 182 10.84 16.22 6.40
C LYS A 182 11.98 15.66 7.24
N VAL A 183 12.46 14.47 6.90
CA VAL A 183 13.52 13.76 7.63
C VAL A 183 14.87 13.99 6.97
N ASN A 184 14.90 14.14 5.64
CA ASN A 184 16.11 14.25 4.83
C ASN A 184 16.12 15.53 3.98
N ALA A 185 15.62 16.65 4.50
CA ALA A 185 15.76 17.92 3.80
C ALA A 185 17.25 18.33 3.88
N PRO A 186 17.97 18.46 2.74
CA PRO A 186 19.11 19.36 2.70
C PRO A 186 18.61 20.74 3.18
N SER A 187 19.45 21.56 3.79
CA SER A 187 19.07 22.84 4.40
C SER A 187 18.58 23.93 3.43
N GLY A 188 17.90 23.58 2.35
CA GLY A 188 17.17 24.44 1.43
C GLY A 188 15.89 23.73 1.04
N GLY A 189 14.75 24.26 1.50
CA GLY A 189 13.44 23.73 1.13
C GLY A 189 13.31 23.66 -0.39
N VAL A 190 12.89 22.50 -0.89
CA VAL A 190 12.62 22.30 -2.32
C VAL A 190 11.27 22.94 -2.65
N PHE A 191 11.28 24.26 -2.70
CA PHE A 191 10.47 25.12 -3.56
C PHE A 191 11.24 26.43 -3.69
N PRO A 192 12.07 26.62 -4.73
CA PRO A 192 12.29 27.98 -5.18
C PRO A 192 10.93 28.48 -5.70
N MET A 193 10.29 29.38 -4.93
CA MET A 193 9.14 30.18 -5.42
C MET A 193 9.56 31.22 -6.47
N ASP A 194 10.85 31.27 -6.83
CA ASP A 194 11.41 32.24 -7.76
C ASP A 194 12.21 31.53 -8.86
N ALA A 195 11.60 31.36 -10.03
CA ALA A 195 12.24 31.53 -11.35
C ALA A 195 11.27 31.22 -12.48
N VAL A 196 10.15 31.95 -12.55
CA VAL A 196 9.61 32.29 -13.88
C VAL A 196 10.56 33.34 -14.44
N ARG A 197 11.53 32.93 -15.25
CA ARG A 197 12.22 33.83 -16.18
C ARG A 197 11.80 33.46 -17.61
N PRO A 198 11.10 34.34 -18.32
CA PRO A 198 10.81 34.10 -19.73
C PRO A 198 12.06 34.41 -20.56
N GLY A 199 12.45 33.47 -21.44
CA GLY A 199 13.34 33.72 -22.57
C GLY A 199 14.84 33.50 -22.33
N GLY A 200 15.47 32.73 -23.22
CA GLY A 200 16.93 32.57 -23.27
C GLY A 200 17.40 31.35 -24.03
N LEU A 201 17.50 31.49 -25.36
CA LEU A 201 18.05 30.56 -26.33
C LEU A 201 19.60 30.45 -26.16
N PHE A 202 20.16 29.25 -26.32
CA PHE A 202 21.59 28.92 -26.53
C PHE A 202 22.63 28.94 -25.37
N GLY A 203 23.51 27.92 -25.39
CA GLY A 203 24.85 27.86 -24.79
C GLY A 203 24.92 27.03 -23.50
N GLY A 204 25.66 25.93 -23.35
CA GLY A 204 26.89 25.50 -23.99
C GLY A 204 27.92 25.19 -22.89
N ALA A 205 28.31 23.91 -22.75
CA ALA A 205 29.52 23.33 -22.16
C ALA A 205 30.27 24.03 -20.97
N GLY A 206 30.57 23.23 -19.93
CA GLY A 206 31.74 23.48 -19.07
C GLY A 206 31.60 23.04 -17.61
N SER A 207 32.07 21.84 -17.28
CA SER A 207 32.84 21.64 -16.03
C SER A 207 34.29 22.08 -16.32
N PRO A 208 35.06 22.63 -15.37
CA PRO A 208 35.70 21.77 -14.37
C PRO A 208 36.04 22.41 -13.01
N ALA A 209 36.63 21.56 -12.17
CA ALA A 209 37.70 21.85 -11.21
C ALA A 209 37.36 22.17 -9.75
N VAL A 210 37.66 21.16 -8.95
CA VAL A 210 38.09 21.16 -7.54
C VAL A 210 39.17 22.22 -7.30
N ALA A 211 39.01 23.00 -6.23
CA ALA A 211 40.11 23.72 -5.59
C ALA A 211 39.89 23.74 -4.07
N ASP A 212 40.80 23.05 -3.38
CA ASP A 212 41.04 23.11 -1.95
C ASP A 212 41.41 24.54 -1.52
N GLY A 213 40.86 24.98 -0.38
CA GLY A 213 41.18 26.28 0.21
C GLY A 213 40.68 26.40 1.65
N LYS A 214 41.49 25.94 2.60
CA LYS A 214 41.35 26.27 4.03
C LYS A 214 41.36 27.78 4.23
N VAL A 215 40.29 28.38 4.77
CA VAL A 215 40.39 29.61 5.57
C VAL A 215 39.47 29.53 6.79
N SER A 216 40.08 29.93 7.91
CA SER A 216 39.65 29.91 9.29
C SER A 216 38.44 30.80 9.63
N ASN A 217 37.59 30.23 10.48
CA ASN A 217 36.71 30.82 11.50
C ASN A 217 36.80 32.34 11.77
N LYS A 218 35.67 33.05 11.64
CA LYS A 218 35.22 34.09 12.59
C LYS A 218 33.68 34.16 12.59
N ASN A 219 33.07 33.61 13.64
CA ASN A 219 31.63 33.69 13.95
C ASN A 219 31.13 35.14 14.04
N GLY A 220 30.32 35.53 13.05
CA GLY A 220 29.51 36.75 13.04
C GLY A 220 28.05 36.44 13.40
N LYS A 221 27.49 37.25 14.30
CA LYS A 221 26.13 37.20 14.84
C LYS A 221 25.04 37.36 13.76
N THR A 222 23.99 36.54 13.80
CA THR A 222 22.58 36.81 13.39
C THR A 222 21.77 35.54 13.74
N GLY A 223 20.55 35.48 14.25
CA GLY A 223 19.50 36.40 14.71
C GLY A 223 18.31 35.46 15.03
N LYS A 224 17.69 35.58 16.21
CA LYS A 224 16.58 34.68 16.65
C LYS A 224 15.38 34.77 15.68
N PRO A 225 14.69 33.65 15.36
CA PRO A 225 13.48 33.70 14.54
C PRO A 225 12.31 34.34 15.31
N ALA A 226 11.68 35.35 14.71
CA ALA A 226 10.53 36.06 15.27
C ALA A 226 9.27 35.18 15.25
N GLN A 227 8.62 35.04 16.41
CA GLN A 227 7.34 34.36 16.57
C GLN A 227 6.19 35.20 16.00
N HIS A 228 5.37 34.61 15.13
CA HIS A 228 4.18 35.24 14.57
C HIS A 228 3.06 35.32 15.63
N ARG A 229 2.62 36.54 15.97
CA ARG A 229 1.44 36.81 16.82
C ARG A 229 0.18 36.98 15.93
N PRO A 230 -1.00 36.48 16.33
CA PRO A 230 -2.21 36.64 15.52
C PRO A 230 -2.84 38.03 15.68
N LYS A 231 -3.37 38.59 14.58
CA LYS A 231 -4.07 39.89 14.54
C LYS A 231 -5.41 39.81 15.31
N LYS A 232 -5.61 40.73 16.26
CA LYS A 232 -6.91 40.99 16.90
C LYS A 232 -7.89 41.59 15.88
N ARG A 233 -9.10 41.04 15.82
CA ARG A 233 -10.29 41.64 15.17
C ARG A 233 -10.72 42.86 16.00
N SER A 234 -10.90 44.03 15.38
CA SER A 234 -11.59 45.16 16.00
C SER A 234 -13.10 45.04 15.80
N LYS A 235 -13.81 45.61 16.77
CA LYS A 235 -15.26 45.68 17.00
C LYS A 235 -16.15 45.72 15.76
#